data_AF-A0A7X7HEU6-F1
#
_entry.id   AF-A0A7X7HEU6-F1
#
_cell.length_a   1.000
_cell.length_b   1.000
_cell.length_c   1.000
_cell.angle_alpha   90.00
_cell.angle_beta   90.00
_cell.angle_gamma   90.00
#
_symmetry.space_group_name_H-M   'P 1'
#
loop_
_entity.id
_entity.type
_entity.pdbx_description
1 polymer ?
#
loop_
_entity_poly.entity_id
_entity_poly.type
_entity_poly.pdbx_seq_one_letter_code
_entity_poly.pdbx_strand_id
1 'polypeptide(L)'
;LTQQLRELDSEDSPPSPTGLPPAAPLGGGTGPRDYEPEEDDGAFVPPDPTIDMTAFSAQVRLGWFLLTAGLVGAVITYLTRGPSWVGIVCALMTAGGVISLVLSLPKNRDDDGPGAVV
;
A
#
# COMPACT_ATOMS: atom_id res chain seq x y z
N LEU A 1 -21.79 57.59 10.86
CA LEU A 1 -21.22 56.30 10.40
C LEU A 1 -19.78 56.38 9.88
N THR A 2 -19.19 57.57 9.71
CA THR A 2 -17.82 57.73 9.17
C THR A 2 -16.72 57.90 10.22
N GLN A 3 -17.04 58.16 11.50
CA GLN A 3 -16.02 58.30 12.56
C GLN A 3 -15.62 56.98 13.23
N GLN A 4 -16.54 56.03 13.38
CA GLN A 4 -16.21 54.71 13.97
C GLN A 4 -15.28 53.85 13.09
N LEU A 5 -15.29 54.05 11.77
CA LEU A 5 -14.39 53.35 10.85
C LEU A 5 -12.94 53.89 10.91
N ARG A 6 -12.72 55.08 11.49
CA ARG A 6 -11.38 55.66 11.65
C ARG A 6 -10.68 55.16 12.92
N GLU A 7 -11.43 54.87 13.98
CA GLU A 7 -10.88 54.31 15.22
C GLU A 7 -10.37 52.87 15.01
N LEU A 8 -11.09 52.04 14.25
CA LEU A 8 -10.68 50.66 13.94
C LEU A 8 -9.43 50.53 13.03
N ASP A 9 -9.03 51.59 12.33
CA ASP A 9 -7.82 51.61 11.48
C ASP A 9 -6.59 52.09 12.26
N SER A 10 -6.77 52.60 13.48
CA SER A 10 -5.70 53.22 14.28
C SER A 10 -4.99 52.26 15.25
N GLU A 11 -5.53 51.06 15.47
CA GLU A 11 -5.12 50.16 16.56
C GLU A 11 -4.29 48.95 16.11
N ASP A 12 -4.05 48.74 14.81
CA ASP A 12 -3.29 47.58 14.32
C ASP A 12 -2.03 47.99 13.54
N SER A 13 -1.22 48.88 14.14
CA SER A 13 0.19 48.94 13.78
C SER A 13 0.91 47.87 14.60
N PRO A 14 1.34 46.74 14.00
CA PRO A 14 2.13 45.76 14.74
C PRO A 14 3.39 46.46 15.26
N PRO A 15 3.84 46.15 16.49
CA PRO A 15 5.11 46.66 16.97
C PRO A 15 6.19 46.26 15.95
N SER A 16 6.91 47.25 15.42
CA SER A 16 8.13 46.98 14.66
C SER A 16 8.99 46.06 15.53
N PRO A 17 9.41 44.87 15.06
CA PRO A 17 10.23 43.96 15.84
C PRO A 17 11.59 44.61 16.06
N THR A 18 11.67 45.42 17.11
CA THR A 18 12.90 46.02 17.59
C THR A 18 13.63 44.91 18.31
N GLY A 19 14.50 44.24 17.56
CA GLY A 19 15.38 43.19 18.07
C GLY A 19 15.00 41.79 17.60
N LEU A 20 15.22 41.50 16.31
CA LEU A 20 15.75 40.18 16.02
C LEU A 20 17.17 40.15 16.61
N PRO A 21 17.51 39.22 17.52
CA PRO A 21 18.92 38.97 17.81
C PRO A 21 19.61 38.67 16.46
N PRO A 22 20.86 39.13 16.25
CA PRO A 22 21.61 38.76 15.05
C PRO A 22 21.48 37.25 14.90
N ALA A 23 21.01 36.80 13.74
CA ALA A 23 20.83 35.40 13.44
C ALA A 23 22.06 34.65 13.96
N ALA A 24 21.89 33.90 15.05
CA ALA A 24 22.95 33.05 15.55
C ALA A 24 23.37 32.20 14.35
N PRO A 25 24.67 32.03 14.07
CA PRO A 25 25.08 31.20 12.96
C PRO A 25 24.42 29.86 13.19
N LEU A 26 23.45 29.52 12.33
CA LEU A 26 22.83 28.22 12.29
C LEU A 26 24.01 27.26 12.19
N GLY A 27 24.32 26.60 13.30
CA GLY A 27 25.36 25.59 13.31
C GLY A 27 25.00 24.65 12.17
N GLY A 28 25.87 24.59 11.17
CA GLY A 28 25.69 23.85 9.92
C GLY A 28 25.71 22.34 10.13
N GLY A 29 24.91 21.86 11.07
CA GLY A 29 24.52 20.48 11.16
C GLY A 29 23.26 20.34 10.33
N THR A 30 23.42 19.75 9.16
CA THR A 30 22.34 19.28 8.30
C THR A 30 21.33 18.52 9.15
N GLY A 31 20.18 19.13 9.44
CA GLY A 31 19.09 18.45 10.13
C GLY A 31 18.53 17.33 9.24
N PRO A 32 17.72 16.40 9.76
CA PRO A 32 17.08 15.36 8.95
C PRO A 32 16.21 15.88 7.79
N ARG A 33 15.91 17.19 7.77
CA ARG A 33 15.18 17.88 6.69
C ARG A 33 16.08 18.57 5.68
N ASP A 34 17.37 18.66 5.94
CA ASP A 34 18.34 19.36 5.12
C ASP A 34 19.08 18.37 4.20
N TYR A 35 18.45 17.23 3.87
CA TYR A 35 18.99 16.26 2.93
C TYR A 35 19.02 16.88 1.53
N GLU A 36 20.23 17.15 1.05
CA GLU A 36 20.49 17.48 -0.34
C GLU A 36 20.88 16.17 -1.03
N PRO A 37 20.05 15.65 -1.96
CA PRO A 37 20.37 14.42 -2.66
C PRO A 37 21.70 14.59 -3.40
N GLU A 38 22.61 13.64 -3.22
CA GLU A 38 23.77 13.53 -4.10
C GLU A 38 23.23 13.41 -5.53
N GLU A 39 23.81 14.16 -6.47
CA GLU A 39 23.48 14.08 -7.89
C GLU A 39 23.94 12.70 -8.41
N ASP A 40 23.14 11.66 -8.15
CA ASP A 40 23.31 10.32 -8.70
C ASP A 40 22.86 10.37 -10.17
N ASP A 41 23.85 10.37 -11.06
CA ASP A 41 23.68 10.26 -12.51
C ASP A 41 23.36 8.82 -12.95
N GLY A 42 23.34 7.88 -12.01
CA GLY A 42 22.80 6.54 -12.17
C GLY A 42 21.28 6.56 -12.25
N ALA A 43 20.73 6.45 -13.46
CA ALA A 43 19.31 6.13 -13.61
C ALA A 43 19.03 4.81 -12.88
N PHE A 44 18.06 4.81 -11.94
CA PHE A 44 17.57 3.58 -11.32
C PHE A 44 17.14 2.62 -12.44
N VAL A 45 17.87 1.51 -12.60
CA VAL A 45 17.49 0.40 -13.45
C VAL A 45 16.94 -0.68 -12.52
N PRO A 46 15.61 -0.83 -12.41
CA PRO A 46 15.05 -1.96 -11.70
C PRO A 46 15.65 -3.24 -12.31
N PRO A 47 16.11 -4.21 -11.50
CA PRO A 47 16.46 -5.51 -12.04
C PRO A 47 15.23 -6.05 -12.78
N ASP A 48 15.42 -6.51 -14.02
CA ASP A 48 14.34 -7.11 -14.79
C ASP A 48 13.80 -8.28 -13.96
N PRO A 49 12.55 -8.20 -13.45
CA PRO A 49 12.02 -9.27 -12.64
C PRO A 49 12.02 -10.51 -13.53
N THR A 50 12.82 -11.52 -13.19
CA THR A 50 12.68 -12.83 -13.80
C THR A 50 11.31 -13.35 -13.37
N ILE A 51 10.28 -13.04 -14.16
CA ILE A 51 8.93 -13.55 -13.94
C ILE A 51 8.99 -15.01 -14.30
N ASP A 52 9.40 -15.80 -13.32
CA ASP A 52 9.44 -17.23 -13.46
C ASP A 52 7.99 -17.71 -13.44
N MET A 53 7.43 -17.90 -14.64
CA MET A 53 6.08 -18.43 -14.84
C MET A 53 5.92 -19.82 -14.20
N THR A 54 7.03 -20.48 -13.82
CA THR A 54 7.03 -21.74 -13.07
C THR A 54 6.84 -21.56 -11.56
N ALA A 55 6.95 -20.33 -11.03
CA ALA A 55 6.74 -20.03 -9.61
C ALA A 55 5.34 -20.42 -9.12
N PHE A 56 4.35 -20.47 -10.02
CA PHE A 56 3.05 -21.07 -9.71
C PHE A 56 3.10 -22.60 -9.88
N SER A 57 3.29 -23.29 -8.77
CA SER A 57 3.16 -24.76 -8.72
C SER A 57 1.80 -25.20 -9.29
N ALA A 58 1.76 -26.37 -9.93
CA ALA A 58 0.51 -26.91 -10.49
C ALA A 58 -0.59 -27.03 -9.43
N GLN A 59 -0.20 -27.30 -8.17
CA GLN A 59 -1.09 -27.39 -7.03
C GLN A 59 -1.75 -26.04 -6.69
N VAL A 60 -1.02 -24.93 -6.72
CA VAL A 60 -1.58 -23.60 -6.48
C VAL A 60 -2.58 -23.24 -7.58
N ARG A 61 -2.24 -23.53 -8.86
CA ARG A 61 -3.16 -23.32 -10.00
C ARG A 61 -4.45 -24.13 -9.85
N LEU A 62 -4.34 -25.40 -9.48
CA LEU A 62 -5.48 -26.27 -9.22
C LEU A 62 -6.32 -25.76 -8.04
N GLY A 63 -5.68 -25.29 -6.96
CA GLY A 63 -6.35 -24.71 -5.80
C GLY A 63 -7.22 -23.51 -6.19
N TRP A 64 -6.68 -22.58 -6.97
CA TRP A 64 -7.44 -21.45 -7.51
C TRP A 64 -8.55 -21.87 -8.46
N PHE A 65 -8.30 -22.85 -9.33
CA PHE A 65 -9.33 -23.36 -10.23
C PHE A 65 -10.50 -23.98 -9.47
N LEU A 66 -10.23 -24.83 -8.48
CA LEU A 66 -11.25 -25.44 -7.63
C LEU A 66 -12.04 -24.40 -6.85
N LEU A 67 -11.34 -23.40 -6.29
CA LEU A 67 -11.96 -22.33 -5.52
C LEU A 67 -12.89 -21.48 -6.38
N THR A 68 -12.41 -21.03 -7.54
CA THR A 68 -13.19 -20.20 -8.48
C THR A 68 -14.35 -20.98 -9.11
N ALA A 69 -14.10 -22.21 -9.58
CA ALA A 69 -15.14 -23.06 -10.16
C ALA A 69 -16.21 -23.42 -9.12
N GLY A 70 -15.82 -23.73 -7.89
CA GLY A 70 -16.76 -24.01 -6.79
C GLY A 70 -17.63 -22.79 -6.45
N LEU A 71 -17.02 -21.60 -6.35
CA LEU A 71 -17.75 -20.37 -6.02
C LEU A 71 -18.73 -19.98 -7.14
N VAL A 72 -18.25 -19.95 -8.39
CA VAL A 72 -19.07 -19.62 -9.56
C VAL A 72 -20.17 -20.66 -9.75
N GLY A 73 -19.84 -21.95 -9.62
CA GLY A 73 -20.79 -23.05 -9.70
C GLY A 73 -21.87 -22.96 -8.62
N ALA A 74 -21.52 -22.57 -7.40
CA ALA A 74 -22.49 -22.39 -6.31
C ALA A 74 -23.47 -21.25 -6.63
N VAL A 75 -22.98 -20.11 -7.14
CA VAL A 75 -23.83 -18.98 -7.55
C VAL A 75 -24.77 -19.39 -8.67
N ILE A 76 -24.27 -20.06 -9.71
CA ILE A 76 -25.10 -20.54 -10.82
C ILE A 76 -26.15 -21.54 -10.34
N THR A 77 -25.77 -22.47 -9.46
CA THR A 77 -26.69 -23.47 -8.89
C THR A 77 -27.80 -22.79 -8.08
N TYR A 78 -27.45 -21.78 -7.29
CA TYR A 78 -28.41 -21.00 -6.53
C TYR A 78 -29.40 -20.24 -7.43
N LEU A 79 -28.89 -19.54 -8.46
CA LEU A 79 -29.72 -18.77 -9.39
C LEU A 79 -30.66 -19.65 -10.23
N THR A 80 -30.18 -20.81 -10.66
CA THR A 80 -30.96 -21.76 -11.47
C THR A 80 -31.89 -22.63 -10.63
N ARG A 81 -31.85 -22.54 -9.29
CA ARG A 81 -32.50 -23.47 -8.35
C ARG A 81 -32.17 -24.92 -8.70
N GLY A 82 -30.90 -25.16 -9.01
CA GLY A 82 -30.40 -26.47 -9.39
C GLY A 82 -30.51 -27.48 -8.24
N PRO A 83 -30.29 -28.77 -8.54
CA PRO A 83 -30.36 -29.82 -7.53
C PRO A 83 -29.39 -29.55 -6.37
N SER A 84 -29.84 -29.84 -5.14
CA SER A 84 -29.04 -29.61 -3.93
C SER A 84 -27.68 -30.32 -3.94
N TRP A 85 -27.60 -31.49 -4.59
CA TRP A 85 -26.35 -32.24 -4.73
C TRP A 85 -25.27 -31.47 -5.50
N VAL A 86 -25.65 -30.64 -6.48
CA VAL A 86 -24.70 -29.80 -7.23
C VAL A 86 -24.10 -28.74 -6.29
N GLY A 87 -24.94 -28.14 -5.43
CA GLY A 87 -24.48 -27.19 -4.41
C GLY A 87 -23.48 -27.82 -3.43
N ILE A 88 -23.71 -29.08 -3.04
CA ILE A 88 -22.76 -29.83 -2.19
C ILE A 88 -21.43 -30.04 -2.90
N VAL A 89 -21.43 -30.43 -4.18
CA VAL A 89 -20.20 -30.60 -4.97
C VAL A 89 -19.45 -29.27 -5.08
N CYS A 90 -20.14 -28.17 -5.39
CA CYS A 90 -19.53 -26.84 -5.44
C CYS A 90 -18.90 -26.44 -4.10
N ALA A 91 -19.59 -26.69 -2.98
CA ALA A 91 -19.06 -26.42 -1.64
C ALA A 91 -17.79 -27.24 -1.35
N LEU A 92 -17.77 -28.51 -1.73
CA LEU A 92 -16.59 -29.37 -1.59
C LEU A 92 -15.43 -28.90 -2.48
N MET A 93 -15.69 -28.47 -3.71
CA MET A 93 -14.67 -27.90 -4.59
C MET A 93 -14.08 -26.62 -3.99
N THR A 94 -14.92 -25.72 -3.47
CA THR A 94 -14.46 -24.50 -2.81
C THR A 94 -13.60 -24.82 -1.58
N ALA A 95 -14.07 -25.70 -0.70
CA ALA A 95 -13.32 -26.11 0.49
C ALA A 95 -11.98 -26.78 0.11
N GLY A 96 -11.98 -27.68 -0.88
CA GLY A 96 -10.77 -28.33 -1.38
C GLY A 96 -9.77 -27.34 -2.00
N GLY A 97 -10.26 -26.34 -2.74
CA GLY A 97 -9.44 -25.26 -3.28
C GLY A 97 -8.77 -24.42 -2.19
N VAL A 98 -9.52 -24.03 -1.15
CA VAL A 98 -8.98 -23.31 0.01
C VAL A 98 -7.92 -24.13 0.73
N ILE A 99 -8.21 -25.41 1.04
CA ILE A 99 -7.25 -26.28 1.72
C ILE A 99 -5.97 -26.44 0.89
N SER A 100 -6.10 -26.68 -0.42
CA SER A 100 -4.95 -26.79 -1.33
C SER A 100 -4.08 -25.53 -1.31
N LEU A 101 -4.69 -24.35 -1.31
CA LEU A 101 -3.97 -23.08 -1.24
C LEU A 101 -3.28 -22.90 0.10
N VAL A 102 -3.95 -23.18 1.21
CA VAL A 102 -3.38 -23.11 2.57
C VAL A 102 -2.17 -24.03 2.69
N LEU A 103 -2.25 -25.25 2.17
CA LEU A 103 -1.13 -26.19 2.16
C LEU A 103 0.01 -25.78 1.24
N SER A 104 -0.25 -24.88 0.29
CA SER A 104 0.74 -24.38 -0.66
C SER A 104 1.40 -23.07 -0.21
N LEU A 105 1.01 -22.51 0.94
CA LEU A 105 1.64 -21.30 1.46
C LEU A 105 3.12 -21.57 1.79
N PRO A 106 4.06 -20.75 1.30
CA PRO A 106 5.45 -20.85 1.68
C PRO A 106 5.59 -20.60 3.19
N LYS A 107 6.26 -21.52 3.90
CA LYS A 107 6.41 -21.43 5.35
C LYS A 107 7.52 -20.47 5.79
N ASN A 108 8.43 -20.13 4.88
CA ASN A 108 9.48 -19.14 5.11
C ASN A 108 9.12 -17.88 4.34
N ARG A 109 9.07 -16.76 5.05
CA ARG A 109 9.05 -15.44 4.47
C ARG A 109 10.52 -15.02 4.41
N ASP A 110 11.00 -14.63 3.23
CA ASP A 110 12.37 -14.13 3.10
C ASP A 110 12.44 -12.77 3.82
N ASP A 111 13.03 -12.77 5.01
CA ASP A 111 13.22 -11.57 5.83
C ASP A 111 14.42 -10.71 5.34
N ASP A 112 15.18 -11.22 4.36
CA ASP A 112 16.38 -10.59 3.78
C ASP A 112 16.08 -9.58 2.66
N GLY A 113 14.80 -9.25 2.41
CA GLY A 113 14.47 -8.13 1.53
C GLY A 113 14.96 -6.82 2.15
N PRO A 114 15.64 -5.91 1.42
CA PRO A 114 15.94 -4.59 1.93
C PRO A 114 14.59 -3.89 2.18
N GLY A 115 14.11 -3.96 3.41
CA GLY A 115 13.00 -3.14 3.86
C GLY A 115 13.35 -1.69 3.55
N ALA A 116 12.36 -0.90 3.13
CA ALA A 116 12.57 0.51 2.84
C ALA A 116 13.25 1.18 4.05
N VAL A 117 14.55 1.43 3.92
CA VAL A 117 15.33 2.25 4.85
C VAL A 117 15.09 3.69 4.41
N VAL A 118 14.17 4.35 5.11
CA VAL A 118 13.90 5.79 4.97
C VAL A 118 14.80 6.59 5.87
#